data_AF-A0A8H4KZM2-F1
#
_entry.id   AF-A0A8H4KZM2-F1
#
_cell.length_a   1.000
_cell.length_b   1.000
_cell.length_c   1.000
_cell.angle_alpha   90.00
_cell.angle_beta   90.00
_cell.angle_gamma   90.00
#
_symmetry.space_group_name_H-M   'P 1'
#
loop_
_entity.id
_entity.type
_entity.pdbx_description
1 polymer ?
#
loop_
_entity_poly.entity_id
_entity_poly.type
_entity_poly.pdbx_seq_one_letter_code
_entity_poly.pdbx_strand_id
1 'polypeptide(L)'
;MSVSKPILISGAGLSSLLLAQSLRLSKIPFKIFERDASFVFRAQGYRLRLSTEGLDAIESVLDAQTWQHFWDKCGKTGGAGFTAFNAVTGEQTEHTAPENLSSRDGKIVGIARGDMRKVFSEGCEDHIEWAKQVTGYELTDDGVRAIFADGSKSVKGSMLIGGEGIYSKVAKQVLGGKLKVYDTSARGIIIATYS
;
A
#
# COMPACT_ATOMS: atom_id res chain seq x y z
N MET A 1 -17.23 31.55 -3.32
CA MET A 1 -16.00 30.76 -3.58
C MET A 1 -16.41 29.30 -3.64
N SER A 2 -16.18 28.61 -4.76
CA SER A 2 -16.43 27.17 -4.87
C SER A 2 -15.40 26.44 -4.00
N VAL A 3 -15.83 25.76 -2.95
CA VAL A 3 -14.93 24.91 -2.15
C VAL A 3 -14.50 23.77 -3.06
N SER A 4 -13.18 23.62 -3.29
CA SER A 4 -12.64 22.55 -4.13
C SER A 4 -13.05 21.19 -3.57
N LYS A 5 -13.64 20.34 -4.42
CA LYS A 5 -14.08 19.00 -4.00
C LYS A 5 -12.87 18.11 -3.73
N PRO A 6 -12.93 17.27 -2.68
CA PRO A 6 -11.82 16.38 -2.36
C PRO A 6 -11.69 15.26 -3.39
N ILE A 7 -10.48 14.72 -3.50
CA ILE A 7 -10.23 13.40 -4.08
C ILE A 7 -10.63 12.35 -3.02
N LEU A 8 -11.45 11.39 -3.42
CA LEU A 8 -11.84 10.27 -2.58
C LEU A 8 -10.88 9.11 -2.81
N ILE A 9 -10.44 8.45 -1.75
CA ILE A 9 -9.54 7.30 -1.83
C ILE A 9 -10.19 6.16 -1.07
N SER A 10 -10.40 5.02 -1.73
CA SER A 10 -10.89 3.82 -1.07
C SER A 10 -9.73 2.93 -0.62
N GLY A 11 -9.59 2.74 0.69
CA GLY A 11 -8.55 1.95 1.34
C GLY A 11 -7.35 2.79 1.78
N ALA A 12 -6.87 2.56 2.99
CA ALA A 12 -5.63 3.12 3.56
C ALA A 12 -4.49 2.09 3.48
N GLY A 13 -4.29 1.52 2.29
CA GLY A 13 -3.12 0.68 1.97
C GLY A 13 -1.84 1.50 1.77
N LEU A 14 -0.70 0.84 1.59
CA LEU A 14 0.59 1.52 1.42
C LEU A 14 0.61 2.50 0.24
N SER A 15 0.11 2.08 -0.92
CA SER A 15 0.03 2.93 -2.12
C SER A 15 -0.93 4.10 -1.91
N SER A 16 -2.09 3.87 -1.29
CA SER A 16 -3.07 4.91 -1.00
C SER A 16 -2.53 5.97 -0.04
N LEU A 17 -1.83 5.55 1.01
CA LEU A 17 -1.21 6.46 1.98
C LEU A 17 -0.05 7.23 1.35
N LEU A 18 0.73 6.58 0.49
CA LEU A 18 1.79 7.26 -0.25
C LEU A 18 1.22 8.32 -1.21
N LEU A 19 0.12 8.01 -1.91
CA LEU A 19 -0.63 9.00 -2.70
C LEU A 19 -1.14 10.14 -1.81
N ALA A 20 -1.67 9.83 -0.63
CA ALA A 20 -2.17 10.84 0.30
C ALA A 20 -1.07 11.82 0.74
N GLN A 21 0.17 11.35 0.96
CA GLN A 21 1.32 12.22 1.24
C GLN A 21 1.58 13.20 0.08
N SER A 22 1.59 12.70 -1.15
CA SER A 22 1.75 13.56 -2.34
C SER A 22 0.64 14.61 -2.45
N LEU A 23 -0.62 14.22 -2.21
CA LEU A 23 -1.76 15.15 -2.22
C LEU A 23 -1.68 16.18 -1.09
N ARG A 24 -1.27 15.77 0.11
CA ARG A 24 -1.07 16.64 1.28
C ARG A 24 -0.01 17.71 0.99
N LEU A 25 1.17 17.30 0.49
CA LEU A 25 2.25 18.23 0.14
C LEU A 25 1.85 19.18 -0.99
N SER A 26 1.01 18.71 -1.93
CA SER A 26 0.44 19.52 -3.01
C SER A 26 -0.75 20.38 -2.59
N LYS A 27 -1.18 20.31 -1.32
CA LYS A 27 -2.36 21.02 -0.78
C LYS A 27 -3.66 20.72 -1.55
N ILE A 28 -3.78 19.51 -2.09
CA ILE A 28 -4.99 19.05 -2.76
C ILE A 28 -5.90 18.41 -1.71
N PRO A 29 -7.18 18.80 -1.60
CA PRO A 29 -8.08 18.21 -0.61
C PRO A 29 -8.36 16.74 -0.93
N PHE A 30 -8.34 15.89 0.09
CA PHE A 30 -8.65 14.46 -0.06
C PHE A 30 -9.31 13.87 1.21
N LYS A 31 -9.95 12.71 1.02
CA LYS A 31 -10.50 11.85 2.08
C LYS A 31 -10.20 10.39 1.76
N ILE A 32 -9.81 9.63 2.78
CA ILE A 32 -9.53 8.20 2.69
C ILE A 32 -10.60 7.46 3.48
N PHE A 33 -11.17 6.41 2.89
CA PHE A 33 -12.14 5.54 3.55
C PHE A 33 -11.52 4.17 3.77
N GLU A 34 -11.36 3.76 5.02
CA GLU A 34 -10.73 2.48 5.37
C GLU A 34 -11.72 1.58 6.10
N ARG A 35 -11.76 0.30 5.71
CA ARG A 35 -12.64 -0.71 6.31
C ARG A 35 -12.16 -1.16 7.70
N ASP A 36 -10.85 -1.13 7.94
CA ASP A 36 -10.29 -1.45 9.25
C ASP A 36 -10.82 -0.45 10.30
N ALA A 37 -10.92 -0.87 11.56
CA ALA A 37 -11.34 0.03 12.64
C ALA A 37 -10.20 0.96 13.10
N SER A 38 -8.95 0.56 12.88
CA SER A 38 -7.75 1.34 13.18
C SER A 38 -6.51 0.66 12.57
N PHE A 39 -5.35 1.33 12.66
CA PHE A 39 -4.07 0.75 12.29
C PHE A 39 -3.67 -0.51 13.08
N VAL A 40 -4.16 -0.68 14.32
CA VAL A 40 -3.75 -1.75 15.24
C VAL A 40 -4.23 -3.13 14.79
N PHE A 41 -5.26 -3.20 13.94
CA PHE A 41 -5.92 -4.44 13.56
C PHE A 41 -5.06 -5.41 12.71
N ARG A 42 -3.83 -5.03 12.31
CA ARG A 42 -2.94 -5.84 11.46
C ARG A 42 -1.51 -6.00 11.99
N ALA A 43 -1.35 -6.35 13.26
CA ALA A 43 -0.05 -6.62 13.88
C ALA A 43 0.71 -7.86 13.31
N GLN A 44 0.04 -8.78 12.59
CA GLN A 44 0.74 -9.81 11.81
C GLN A 44 1.00 -9.33 10.38
N GLY A 45 2.10 -8.60 10.20
CA GLY A 45 2.58 -8.14 8.89
C GLY A 45 3.90 -8.80 8.53
N TYR A 46 3.99 -9.38 7.34
CA TYR A 46 5.26 -9.81 6.76
C TYR A 46 6.16 -8.58 6.47
N ARG A 47 7.47 -8.83 6.32
CA ARG A 47 8.44 -7.79 5.92
C ARG A 47 8.42 -7.61 4.41
N LEU A 48 8.49 -6.36 3.97
CA LEU A 48 8.65 -5.99 2.57
C LEU A 48 10.12 -5.74 2.28
N ARG A 49 10.61 -6.28 1.17
CA ARG A 49 11.87 -5.83 0.54
C ARG A 49 11.55 -4.68 -0.41
N LEU A 50 12.38 -3.65 -0.40
CA LEU A 50 12.21 -2.47 -1.23
C LEU A 50 13.28 -2.45 -2.32
N SER A 51 12.86 -2.35 -3.58
CA SER A 51 13.76 -2.12 -4.71
C SER A 51 14.26 -0.68 -4.71
N THR A 52 15.29 -0.39 -5.51
CA THR A 52 15.81 0.96 -5.70
C THR A 52 14.73 1.91 -6.20
N GLU A 53 13.98 1.50 -7.22
CA GLU A 53 12.90 2.31 -7.80
C GLU A 53 11.78 2.56 -6.78
N GLY A 54 11.49 1.56 -5.93
CA GLY A 54 10.53 1.70 -4.85
C GLY A 54 10.98 2.74 -3.82
N LEU A 55 12.26 2.74 -3.44
CA LEU A 55 12.83 3.73 -2.52
C LEU A 55 12.84 5.13 -3.13
N ASP A 56 13.25 5.26 -4.39
CA ASP A 56 13.28 6.55 -5.11
C ASP A 56 11.87 7.15 -5.21
N ALA A 57 10.87 6.33 -5.54
CA ALA A 57 9.48 6.77 -5.60
C ALA A 57 8.96 7.24 -4.24
N ILE A 58 9.30 6.53 -3.16
CA ILE A 58 8.91 6.92 -1.80
C ILE A 58 9.57 8.23 -1.39
N GLU A 59 10.88 8.38 -1.62
CA GLU A 59 11.62 9.60 -1.30
C GLU A 59 11.08 10.82 -2.05
N SER A 60 10.64 10.63 -3.30
CA SER A 60 10.12 11.72 -4.14
C SER A 60 8.80 12.34 -3.66
N VAL A 61 8.06 11.66 -2.78
CA VAL A 61 6.71 12.09 -2.35
C VAL A 61 6.57 12.28 -0.85
N LEU A 62 7.60 11.96 -0.07
CA LEU A 62 7.65 12.26 1.35
C LEU A 62 8.41 13.57 1.59
N ASP A 63 8.01 14.32 2.61
CA ASP A 63 8.86 15.40 3.11
C ASP A 63 10.11 14.85 3.81
N ALA A 64 11.12 15.70 3.97
CA ALA A 64 12.42 15.28 4.50
C ALA A 64 12.33 14.62 5.88
N GLN A 65 11.41 15.08 6.75
CA GLN A 65 11.24 14.53 8.08
C GLN A 65 10.62 13.13 8.03
N THR A 66 9.55 12.97 7.25
CA THR A 66 8.84 11.69 7.11
C THR A 66 9.72 10.67 6.38
N TRP A 67 10.48 11.11 5.37
CA TRP A 67 11.49 10.29 4.70
C TRP A 67 12.56 9.78 5.67
N GLN A 68 13.12 10.66 6.50
CA GLN A 68 14.11 10.27 7.50
C GLN A 68 13.53 9.25 8.48
N HIS A 69 12.32 9.48 8.98
CA HIS A 69 11.65 8.54 9.88
C HIS A 69 11.40 7.17 9.22
N PHE A 70 10.94 7.17 7.96
CA PHE A 70 10.78 5.95 7.17
C PHE A 70 12.11 5.21 7.01
N TRP A 71 13.17 5.94 6.67
CA TRP A 71 14.50 5.38 6.49
C TRP A 71 15.02 4.77 7.79
N ASP A 72 14.86 5.44 8.93
CA ASP A 72 15.28 4.95 10.25
C ASP A 72 14.54 3.66 10.66
N LYS A 73 13.27 3.50 10.26
CA LYS A 73 12.49 2.26 10.46
C LYS A 73 12.90 1.11 9.55
N CYS A 74 13.55 1.40 8.41
CA CYS A 74 14.02 0.35 7.51
C CYS A 74 15.19 -0.43 8.13
N GLY A 75 15.07 -1.75 8.16
CA GLY A 75 16.21 -2.64 8.35
C GLY A 75 17.09 -2.63 7.10
N LYS A 76 18.40 -2.51 7.30
CA LYS A 76 19.40 -2.40 6.23
C LYS A 76 20.46 -3.45 6.51
N THR A 77 20.46 -4.52 5.74
CA THR A 77 21.38 -5.64 5.95
C THR A 77 22.29 -5.82 4.75
N GLY A 78 23.55 -6.19 5.01
CA GLY A 78 24.40 -6.80 4.00
C GLY A 78 24.01 -8.27 3.81
N GLY A 79 24.20 -8.83 2.62
CA GLY A 79 23.89 -10.23 2.37
C GLY A 79 23.80 -10.56 0.88
N ALA A 80 24.15 -11.79 0.54
CA ALA A 80 24.21 -12.27 -0.84
C ALA A 80 23.12 -13.32 -1.10
N GLY A 81 22.19 -12.98 -1.99
CA GLY A 81 21.36 -13.93 -2.74
C GLY A 81 20.29 -14.71 -1.96
N PHE A 82 19.52 -15.49 -2.72
CA PHE A 82 18.63 -16.50 -2.17
C PHE A 82 19.35 -17.85 -2.14
N THR A 83 19.19 -18.58 -1.04
CA THR A 83 19.44 -20.03 -1.01
C THR A 83 18.11 -20.73 -1.20
N ALA A 84 17.99 -21.52 -2.26
CA ALA A 84 16.80 -22.31 -2.51
C ALA A 84 16.90 -23.65 -1.78
N PHE A 85 15.81 -24.04 -1.13
CA PHE A 85 15.66 -25.33 -0.47
C PHE A 85 14.44 -26.05 -1.02
N ASN A 86 14.53 -27.37 -1.15
CA ASN A 86 13.37 -28.21 -1.40
C ASN A 86 12.44 -28.14 -0.18
N ALA A 87 11.19 -27.70 -0.39
CA ALA A 87 10.25 -27.50 0.71
C ALA A 87 9.81 -28.80 1.43
N VAL A 88 10.03 -29.97 0.82
CA VAL A 88 9.70 -31.28 1.38
C VAL A 88 10.91 -31.93 2.05
N THR A 89 12.07 -31.92 1.41
CA THR A 89 13.28 -32.60 1.93
C THR A 89 14.15 -31.69 2.79
N GLY A 90 14.02 -30.37 2.67
CA GLY A 90 14.88 -29.40 3.34
C GLY A 90 16.30 -29.31 2.75
N GLU A 91 16.57 -30.03 1.65
CA GLU A 91 17.87 -30.02 0.99
C GLU A 91 18.03 -28.76 0.14
N GLN A 92 19.23 -28.19 0.15
CA GLN A 92 19.57 -27.07 -0.71
C GLN A 92 19.54 -27.50 -2.18
N THR A 93 18.87 -26.72 -3.03
CA THR A 93 18.84 -26.98 -4.46
C THR A 93 19.91 -26.14 -5.17
N GLU A 94 20.36 -26.60 -6.35
CA GLU A 94 21.32 -25.86 -7.19
C GLU A 94 20.72 -24.60 -7.83
N HIS A 95 19.43 -24.33 -7.60
CA HIS A 95 18.80 -23.09 -8.04
C HIS A 95 19.20 -21.91 -7.17
N THR A 96 20.43 -21.43 -7.33
CA THR A 96 20.76 -20.05 -6.99
C THR A 96 20.32 -19.18 -8.15
N ALA A 97 19.14 -18.57 -8.07
CA ALA A 97 18.88 -17.41 -8.92
C ALA A 97 19.83 -16.30 -8.44
N PRO A 98 20.78 -15.82 -9.26
CA PRO A 98 21.58 -14.65 -8.91
C PRO A 98 20.68 -13.41 -9.02
N GLU A 99 19.74 -13.26 -8.09
CA GLU A 99 19.04 -12.00 -7.92
C GLU A 99 19.91 -11.09 -7.07
N ASN A 100 20.32 -9.95 -7.64
CA ASN A 100 20.84 -8.87 -6.85
C ASN A 100 19.69 -8.32 -5.99
N LEU A 101 19.70 -8.66 -4.70
CA LEU A 101 18.69 -8.26 -3.74
C LEU A 101 18.97 -6.87 -3.14
N SER A 102 20.13 -6.31 -3.43
CA SER A 102 20.50 -4.99 -2.95
C SER A 102 19.71 -3.91 -3.67
N SER A 103 19.39 -2.86 -2.94
CA SER A 103 18.78 -1.65 -3.48
C SER A 103 19.71 -0.46 -3.30
N ARG A 104 19.57 0.27 -2.20
CA ARG A 104 20.36 1.49 -1.94
C ARG A 104 21.61 1.20 -1.12
N ASP A 105 22.71 1.85 -1.49
CA ASP A 105 24.06 1.66 -0.91
C ASP A 105 24.57 0.21 -0.95
N GLY A 106 24.11 -0.60 -1.90
CA GLY A 106 24.43 -2.04 -1.94
C GLY A 106 23.83 -2.84 -0.78
N LYS A 107 22.85 -2.29 -0.05
CA LYS A 107 22.19 -2.96 1.08
C LYS A 107 20.85 -3.54 0.65
N ILE A 108 20.44 -4.61 1.30
CA ILE A 108 19.06 -5.11 1.23
C ILE A 108 18.24 -4.27 2.20
N VAL A 109 17.32 -3.46 1.67
CA VAL A 109 16.45 -2.60 2.46
C VAL A 109 15.09 -3.27 2.62
N GLY A 110 14.62 -3.38 3.87
CA GLY A 110 13.29 -3.89 4.14
C GLY A 110 12.66 -3.33 5.40
N ILE A 111 11.34 -3.36 5.45
CA ILE A 111 10.53 -2.77 6.52
C ILE A 111 9.33 -3.66 6.83
N ALA A 112 8.89 -3.68 8.09
CA ALA A 112 7.63 -4.34 8.41
C ALA A 112 6.47 -3.57 7.75
N ARG A 113 5.55 -4.28 7.10
CA ARG A 113 4.42 -3.65 6.41
C ARG A 113 3.58 -2.75 7.32
N GLY A 114 3.45 -3.12 8.60
CA GLY A 114 2.76 -2.32 9.61
C GLY A 114 3.46 -0.99 9.89
N ASP A 115 4.78 -1.02 10.09
CA ASP A 115 5.59 0.18 10.32
C ASP A 115 5.53 1.12 9.11
N MET A 116 5.67 0.58 7.91
CA MET A 116 5.57 1.37 6.67
C MET A 116 4.21 2.06 6.54
N ARG A 117 3.11 1.35 6.84
CA ARG A 117 1.76 1.91 6.83
C ARG A 117 1.64 3.04 7.85
N LYS A 118 2.19 2.86 9.06
CA LYS A 118 2.16 3.85 10.13
C LYS A 118 2.93 5.12 9.74
N VAL A 119 4.14 4.98 9.21
CA VAL A 119 4.93 6.14 8.77
C VAL A 119 4.21 6.89 7.65
N PHE A 120 3.66 6.19 6.65
CA PHE A 120 2.96 6.85 5.55
C PHE A 120 1.65 7.51 5.96
N SER A 121 1.07 7.16 7.11
CA SER A 121 -0.11 7.85 7.63
C SER A 121 0.17 9.16 8.36
N GLU A 122 1.43 9.44 8.71
CA GLU A 122 1.79 10.61 9.51
C GLU A 122 1.38 11.92 8.83
N GLY A 123 0.56 12.73 9.51
CA GLY A 123 -0.01 13.97 8.99
C GLY A 123 -1.21 13.78 8.05
N CYS A 124 -1.66 12.55 7.83
CA CYS A 124 -2.85 12.23 7.05
C CYS A 124 -3.99 11.64 7.90
N GLU A 125 -3.81 11.45 9.20
CA GLU A 125 -4.72 10.71 10.07
C GLU A 125 -6.12 11.30 10.10
N ASP A 126 -6.22 12.64 10.18
CA ASP A 126 -7.50 13.37 10.18
C ASP A 126 -8.26 13.29 8.86
N HIS A 127 -7.59 12.84 7.79
CA HIS A 127 -8.20 12.60 6.48
C HIS A 127 -8.73 11.17 6.31
N ILE A 128 -8.51 10.29 7.30
CA ILE A 128 -8.93 8.89 7.26
C ILE A 128 -10.23 8.72 8.04
N GLU A 129 -11.27 8.27 7.34
CA GLU A 129 -12.50 7.80 7.93
C GLU A 129 -12.44 6.27 8.06
N TRP A 130 -12.32 5.81 9.30
CA TRP A 130 -12.25 4.39 9.67
C TRP A 130 -13.62 3.71 9.65
N ALA A 131 -13.61 2.38 9.64
CA ALA A 131 -14.81 1.54 9.54
C ALA A 131 -15.73 1.90 8.33
N LYS A 132 -15.16 2.51 7.29
CA LYS A 132 -15.84 2.86 6.04
C LYS A 132 -15.33 1.99 4.90
N GLN A 133 -15.97 0.82 4.77
CA GLN A 133 -15.74 -0.07 3.64
C GLN A 133 -16.51 0.44 2.42
N VAL A 134 -15.80 0.91 1.40
CA VAL A 134 -16.41 1.22 0.09
C VAL A 134 -16.77 -0.09 -0.63
N THR A 135 -17.93 -0.10 -1.28
CA THR A 135 -18.45 -1.25 -2.02
C THR A 135 -18.82 -0.93 -3.46
N GLY A 136 -18.84 0.36 -3.80
CA GLY A 136 -19.10 0.86 -5.14
C GLY A 136 -19.06 2.38 -5.17
N TYR A 137 -19.47 2.95 -6.29
CA TYR A 137 -19.57 4.39 -6.45
C TYR A 137 -20.75 4.80 -7.33
N GLU A 138 -21.16 6.05 -7.20
CA GLU A 138 -22.14 6.70 -8.07
C GLU A 138 -21.49 7.90 -8.74
N LEU A 139 -21.62 7.98 -10.06
CA LEU A 139 -21.31 9.21 -10.77
C LEU A 139 -22.38 10.25 -10.44
N THR A 140 -21.94 11.48 -10.28
CA THR A 140 -22.80 12.66 -10.17
C THR A 140 -22.52 13.57 -11.35
N ASP A 141 -23.39 14.54 -11.61
CA ASP A 141 -23.25 15.47 -12.75
C ASP A 141 -21.87 16.13 -12.85
N ASP A 142 -21.18 16.26 -11.71
CA ASP A 142 -19.95 17.01 -11.57
C ASP A 142 -18.88 16.31 -10.70
N GLY A 143 -18.93 14.97 -10.59
CA GLY A 143 -17.98 14.20 -9.78
C GLY A 143 -18.47 12.80 -9.40
N VAL A 144 -18.13 12.34 -8.19
CA VAL A 144 -18.40 10.98 -7.72
C VAL A 144 -18.74 10.93 -6.23
N ARG A 145 -19.53 9.94 -5.81
CA ARG A 145 -19.70 9.53 -4.41
C ARG A 145 -19.32 8.07 -4.24
N ALA A 146 -18.62 7.75 -3.15
CA ALA A 146 -18.42 6.38 -2.73
C ALA A 146 -19.67 5.87 -2.01
N ILE A 147 -20.04 4.61 -2.27
CA ILE A 147 -21.07 3.87 -1.54
C ILE A 147 -20.37 2.98 -0.52
N PHE A 148 -20.82 3.02 0.73
CA PHE A 148 -20.28 2.19 1.79
C PHE A 148 -21.09 0.90 2.00
N ALA A 149 -20.49 -0.09 2.66
CA ALA A 149 -21.13 -1.36 2.95
C ALA A 149 -22.38 -1.25 3.83
N ASP A 150 -22.47 -0.21 4.67
CA ASP A 150 -23.64 0.11 5.51
C ASP A 150 -24.78 0.80 4.72
N GLY A 151 -24.61 1.01 3.41
CA GLY A 151 -25.56 1.71 2.55
C GLY A 151 -25.46 3.24 2.59
N SER A 152 -24.69 3.82 3.52
CA SER A 152 -24.41 5.25 3.55
C SER A 152 -23.48 5.66 2.40
N LYS A 153 -23.42 6.97 2.12
CA LYS A 153 -22.64 7.53 1.00
C LYS A 153 -21.66 8.58 1.51
N SER A 154 -20.52 8.68 0.84
CA SER A 154 -19.54 9.73 1.12
C SER A 154 -20.06 11.12 0.70
N VAL A 155 -19.31 12.16 1.08
CA VAL A 155 -19.38 13.47 0.41
C VAL A 155 -19.11 13.35 -1.10
N LYS A 156 -19.54 14.34 -1.88
CA LYS A 156 -19.15 14.42 -3.30
C LYS A 156 -17.65 14.71 -3.40
N GLY A 157 -16.95 13.94 -4.21
CA GLY A 157 -15.57 14.21 -4.62
C GLY A 157 -15.47 14.53 -6.10
N SER A 158 -14.32 15.06 -6.49
CA SER A 158 -13.97 15.29 -7.90
C SER A 158 -13.58 13.98 -8.61
N MET A 159 -12.98 13.05 -7.87
CA MET A 159 -12.50 11.76 -8.37
C MET A 159 -12.48 10.72 -7.25
N LEU A 160 -12.60 9.44 -7.61
CA LEU A 160 -12.45 8.30 -6.70
C LEU A 160 -11.28 7.44 -7.16
N ILE A 161 -10.33 7.22 -6.26
CA ILE A 161 -9.18 6.35 -6.44
C ILE A 161 -9.44 5.03 -5.71
N GLY A 162 -9.41 3.91 -6.45
CA GLY A 162 -9.54 2.58 -5.87
C GLY A 162 -8.20 2.05 -5.36
N GLY A 163 -8.03 1.97 -4.04
CA GLY A 163 -6.82 1.45 -3.36
C GLY A 163 -7.08 0.23 -2.46
N GLU A 164 -8.18 -0.49 -2.70
CA GLU A 164 -8.70 -1.57 -1.82
C GLU A 164 -7.97 -2.92 -1.98
N GLY A 165 -7.01 -3.01 -2.91
CA GLY A 165 -6.25 -4.21 -3.23
C GLY A 165 -6.93 -5.15 -4.24
N ILE A 166 -6.43 -6.39 -4.30
CA ILE A 166 -6.73 -7.37 -5.36
C ILE A 166 -8.21 -7.78 -5.50
N TYR A 167 -9.02 -7.53 -4.47
CA TYR A 167 -10.46 -7.84 -4.45
C TYR A 167 -11.33 -6.59 -4.59
N SER A 168 -10.77 -5.49 -5.12
CA SER A 168 -11.48 -4.20 -5.21
C SER A 168 -12.82 -4.32 -5.93
N LYS A 169 -13.87 -3.86 -5.24
CA LYS A 169 -15.22 -3.78 -5.80
C LYS A 169 -15.34 -2.59 -6.75
N VAL A 170 -14.63 -1.50 -6.46
CA VAL A 170 -14.52 -0.33 -7.35
C VAL A 170 -13.93 -0.73 -8.70
N ALA A 171 -12.82 -1.47 -8.72
CA ALA A 171 -12.20 -1.92 -9.97
C ALA A 171 -13.14 -2.83 -10.80
N LYS A 172 -13.86 -3.73 -10.14
CA LYS A 172 -14.88 -4.57 -10.80
C LYS A 172 -15.99 -3.74 -11.42
N GLN A 173 -16.48 -2.71 -10.73
CA GLN A 173 -17.51 -1.81 -11.24
C GLN A 173 -17.01 -1.04 -12.48
N VAL A 174 -15.81 -0.44 -12.41
CA VAL A 174 -15.20 0.29 -13.53
C VAL A 174 -15.06 -0.60 -14.78
N LEU A 175 -14.61 -1.84 -14.60
CA LEU A 175 -14.38 -2.78 -15.69
C LEU A 175 -15.64 -3.53 -16.15
N GLY A 176 -16.81 -3.23 -15.58
CA GLY A 176 -18.06 -3.94 -15.89
C GLY A 176 -17.96 -5.45 -15.66
N GLY A 177 -17.24 -5.89 -14.62
CA GLY A 177 -17.09 -7.30 -14.27
C GLY A 177 -16.12 -8.10 -15.14
N LYS A 178 -15.38 -7.47 -16.06
CA LYS A 178 -14.44 -8.16 -16.97
C LYS A 178 -13.13 -8.63 -16.32
N LEU A 179 -12.90 -8.29 -15.05
CA LEU A 179 -11.69 -8.66 -14.32
C LEU A 179 -11.70 -10.17 -14.01
N LYS A 180 -10.78 -10.94 -14.60
CA LYS A 180 -10.53 -12.34 -14.26
C LYS A 180 -9.28 -12.44 -13.40
N VAL A 181 -9.41 -13.08 -12.24
CA VAL A 181 -8.27 -13.41 -11.36
C VAL A 181 -8.04 -14.91 -11.47
N TYR A 182 -6.80 -15.31 -11.72
CA TYR A 182 -6.39 -16.71 -11.82
C TYR A 182 -5.50 -17.07 -10.63
N ASP A 183 -5.86 -18.11 -9.87
CA ASP A 183 -4.94 -18.72 -8.89
C ASP A 183 -4.00 -19.66 -9.64
N THR A 184 -2.71 -19.35 -9.62
CA THR A 184 -1.69 -20.19 -10.27
C THR A 184 -1.38 -21.46 -9.48
N SER A 185 -1.99 -21.64 -8.30
CA SER A 185 -1.68 -22.68 -7.32
C SER A 185 -0.22 -22.64 -6.82
N ALA A 186 0.55 -21.62 -7.22
CA ALA A 186 1.90 -21.42 -6.75
C ALA A 186 1.86 -21.07 -5.26
N ARG A 187 2.69 -21.76 -4.48
CA ARG A 187 2.89 -21.51 -3.05
C ARG A 187 4.39 -21.43 -2.82
N GLY A 188 4.83 -20.46 -2.02
CA GLY A 188 6.23 -20.27 -1.68
C GLY A 188 6.35 -19.78 -0.24
N ILE A 189 7.36 -20.26 0.46
CA ILE A 189 7.72 -19.80 1.81
C ILE A 189 9.06 -19.08 1.68
N ILE A 190 9.09 -17.82 2.11
CA ILE A 190 10.33 -17.03 2.15
C ILE A 190 10.64 -16.77 3.61
N ILE A 191 11.82 -17.22 4.05
CA ILE A 191 12.32 -17.03 5.40
C ILE A 191 13.54 -16.11 5.31
N ALA A 192 13.52 -15.03 6.06
CA ALA A 192 14.70 -14.21 6.29
C ALA A 192 15.36 -14.69 7.59
N THR A 193 16.59 -15.19 7.50
CA THR A 193 17.41 -15.52 8.66
C THR A 193 18.33 -14.34 8.97
N TYR A 194 18.50 -14.03 10.25
CA TYR A 194 19.47 -13.05 10.73
C TYR A 194 20.55 -13.81 11.48
N SER A 195 21.82 -13.56 11.15
CA SER A 195 22.99 -13.96 11.93
C SER A 195 23.42 -12.84 12.86
#